data_AF-A0A6G1W1D5-F1
#
_entry.id   AF-A0A6G1W1D5-F1
#
_cell.length_a   1.000
_cell.length_b   1.000
_cell.length_c   1.000
_cell.angle_alpha   90.00
_cell.angle_beta   90.00
_cell.angle_gamma   90.00
#
_symmetry.space_group_name_H-M   'P 1'
#
loop_
_entity.id
_entity.type
_entity.pdbx_description
1 polymer ?
#
loop_
_entity_poly.entity_id
_entity_poly.type
_entity_poly.pdbx_seq_one_letter_code
_entity_poly.pdbx_strand_id
1 'polypeptide(L)'
;MTDEELDVLEATAQKSIEEMASVLGNTIKPNVRIIVKKSGRVIELNKCEVFTPKDFQMWVRLDSDDGQGLEITANNDTENAGAFVLHHEVGESWGKIFRGVALNRIENGWVMENERIKIEIDL
;
A
#
# COMPACT_ATOMS: atom_id res chain seq x y z
N MET A 1 -15.26 13.61 -0.49
CA MET A 1 -15.67 12.57 0.47
C MET A 1 -16.15 13.26 1.71
N THR A 2 -17.12 12.68 2.41
CA THR A 2 -17.53 13.10 3.75
C THR A 2 -16.57 12.54 4.80
N ASP A 3 -16.62 13.08 6.01
CA ASP A 3 -15.82 12.56 7.14
C ASP A 3 -16.16 11.09 7.43
N GLU A 4 -17.45 10.71 7.33
CA GLU A 4 -17.89 9.32 7.48
C GLU A 4 -17.28 8.38 6.42
N GLU A 5 -17.13 8.84 5.17
CA GLU A 5 -16.49 8.05 4.11
C GLU A 5 -14.98 7.88 4.34
N LEU A 6 -14.32 8.90 4.93
CA LEU A 6 -12.90 8.83 5.30
C LEU A 6 -12.67 7.84 6.44
N ASP A 7 -13.52 7.85 7.47
CA ASP A 7 -13.43 6.93 8.61
C ASP A 7 -13.64 5.47 8.20
N VAL A 8 -14.59 5.20 7.29
CA VAL A 8 -14.82 3.85 6.77
C VAL A 8 -13.60 3.36 5.97
N LEU A 9 -12.98 4.24 5.19
CA LEU A 9 -11.78 3.92 4.42
C LEU A 9 -10.58 3.66 5.33
N GLU A 10 -10.39 4.47 6.37
CA GLU A 10 -9.35 4.24 7.38
C GLU A 10 -9.55 2.89 8.05
N ALA A 11 -10.74 2.60 8.58
CA ALA A 11 -11.01 1.34 9.26
C ALA A 11 -10.80 0.13 8.33
N THR A 12 -11.18 0.24 7.05
CA THR A 12 -10.98 -0.81 6.06
C THR A 12 -9.51 -0.99 5.70
N ALA A 13 -8.78 0.11 5.53
CA ALA A 13 -7.35 0.12 5.24
C ALA A 13 -6.55 -0.47 6.41
N GLN A 14 -6.85 -0.05 7.65
CA GLN A 14 -6.30 -0.58 8.89
C GLN A 14 -6.44 -2.10 8.94
N LYS A 15 -7.67 -2.60 8.82
CA LYS A 15 -7.94 -4.04 8.94
C LYS A 15 -7.17 -4.83 7.88
N SER A 16 -7.10 -4.30 6.66
CA SER A 16 -6.40 -4.95 5.55
C SER A 16 -4.88 -4.93 5.73
N ILE A 17 -4.34 -3.84 6.28
CA ILE A 17 -2.93 -3.69 6.67
C ILE A 17 -2.56 -4.72 7.75
N GLU A 18 -3.38 -4.84 8.80
CA GLU A 18 -3.15 -5.80 9.89
C GLU A 18 -3.20 -7.25 9.37
N GLU A 19 -4.18 -7.57 8.52
CA GLU A 19 -4.27 -8.88 7.87
C GLU A 19 -3.05 -9.15 6.98
N MET A 20 -2.63 -8.17 6.17
CA MET A 20 -1.46 -8.28 5.30
C MET A 20 -0.18 -8.53 6.10
N ALA A 21 0.06 -7.77 7.15
CA ALA A 21 1.23 -7.96 8.02
C ALA A 21 1.21 -9.32 8.73
N SER A 22 0.02 -9.82 9.09
CA SER A 22 -0.16 -11.14 9.71
C SER A 22 0.10 -12.29 8.74
N VAL A 23 -0.40 -12.18 7.50
CA VAL A 23 -0.29 -13.23 6.47
C VAL A 23 1.08 -13.24 5.82
N LEU A 24 1.59 -12.06 5.41
CA LEU A 24 2.84 -11.94 4.68
C LEU A 24 4.03 -11.91 5.64
N GLY A 25 4.01 -10.97 6.59
CA GLY A 25 4.96 -10.84 7.70
C GLY A 25 6.41 -11.21 7.36
N ASN A 26 7.14 -11.77 8.34
CA ASN A 26 8.55 -12.16 8.16
C ASN A 26 8.75 -13.44 7.34
N THR A 27 7.69 -14.03 6.79
CA THR A 27 7.72 -15.42 6.30
C THR A 27 7.50 -15.51 4.80
N ILE A 28 6.73 -14.59 4.23
CA ILE A 28 6.40 -14.55 2.81
C ILE A 28 6.92 -13.23 2.25
N LYS A 29 7.66 -13.31 1.15
CA LYS A 29 8.19 -12.15 0.44
C LYS A 29 7.34 -11.87 -0.81
N PRO A 30 6.23 -11.11 -0.69
CA PRO A 30 5.32 -10.84 -1.80
C PRO A 30 6.02 -10.08 -2.94
N ASN A 31 5.46 -10.18 -4.14
CA ASN A 31 5.77 -9.25 -5.22
C ASN A 31 4.66 -8.18 -5.28
N VAL A 32 5.06 -6.95 -5.59
CA VAL A 32 4.13 -5.81 -5.72
C VAL A 32 4.24 -5.27 -7.13
N ARG A 33 3.10 -5.11 -7.79
CA ARG A 33 3.00 -4.61 -9.14
C ARG A 33 2.17 -3.35 -9.19
N ILE A 34 2.77 -2.26 -9.67
CA ILE A 34 2.13 -0.95 -9.79
C ILE A 34 1.95 -0.65 -11.28
N ILE A 35 0.70 -0.52 -11.70
CA ILE A 35 0.31 -0.34 -13.10
C ILE A 35 -0.28 1.06 -13.26
N VAL A 36 0.40 1.91 -14.04
CA VAL A 36 -0.09 3.24 -14.42
C VAL A 36 -0.98 3.09 -15.65
N LYS A 37 -2.31 3.15 -15.47
CA LYS A 37 -3.30 2.83 -16.51
C LYS A 37 -3.18 3.68 -17.76
N LYS A 38 -2.88 4.98 -17.62
CA LYS A 38 -2.79 5.90 -18.75
C LYS A 38 -1.64 5.55 -19.71
N SER A 39 -0.50 5.13 -19.18
CA SER A 39 0.70 4.85 -19.98
C SER A 39 0.96 3.36 -20.19
N GLY A 40 0.29 2.49 -19.43
CA GLY A 40 0.61 1.07 -19.34
C GLY A 40 1.96 0.78 -18.66
N ARG A 41 2.62 1.80 -18.07
CA ARG A 41 3.88 1.62 -17.34
C ARG A 41 3.63 0.71 -16.15
N VAL A 42 4.49 -0.30 -15.99
CA VAL A 42 4.50 -1.22 -14.85
C VAL A 42 5.78 -0.99 -14.05
N ILE A 43 5.65 -0.95 -12.73
CA ILE A 43 6.75 -0.96 -11.77
C ILE A 43 6.58 -2.21 -10.93
N GLU A 44 7.65 -3.00 -10.79
CA GLU A 44 7.63 -4.25 -10.03
C GLU A 44 8.61 -4.15 -8.88
N LEU A 45 8.11 -4.35 -7.67
CA LEU A 45 8.90 -4.54 -6.46
C LEU A 45 8.89 -6.03 -6.15
N ASN A 46 10.06 -6.65 -6.16
CA ASN A 46 10.17 -8.10 -6.01
C ASN A 46 10.68 -8.45 -4.61
N LYS A 47 10.19 -9.59 -4.08
CA LYS A 47 10.61 -10.15 -2.80
C LYS A 47 10.49 -9.15 -1.65
N CYS A 48 9.36 -8.46 -1.57
CA CYS A 48 9.17 -7.40 -0.60
C CYS A 48 9.08 -7.92 0.83
N GLU A 49 9.59 -7.17 1.80
CA GLU A 49 9.42 -7.43 3.22
C GLU A 49 8.26 -6.59 3.76
N VAL A 50 7.32 -7.22 4.46
CA VAL A 50 6.14 -6.54 5.00
C VAL A 50 6.32 -6.35 6.49
N PHE A 51 6.30 -5.08 6.94
CA PHE A 51 6.37 -4.78 8.36
C PHE A 51 5.48 -3.60 8.75
N THR A 52 5.08 -3.60 10.02
CA THR A 52 4.35 -2.52 10.67
C THR A 52 5.23 -1.91 11.77
N PRO A 53 5.61 -0.62 11.67
CA PRO A 53 6.39 0.01 12.72
C PRO A 53 5.52 0.25 13.96
N LYS A 54 6.08 -0.04 15.15
CA LYS A 54 5.36 0.02 16.44
C LYS A 54 4.99 1.45 16.87
N ASP A 55 5.68 2.45 16.35
CA ASP A 55 5.61 3.84 16.81
C ASP A 55 4.71 4.74 15.94
N PHE A 56 4.03 4.19 14.93
CA PHE A 56 3.16 4.94 14.03
C PHE A 56 1.70 4.49 14.14
N GLN A 57 0.79 5.45 13.92
CA GLN A 57 -0.66 5.26 14.06
C GLN A 57 -1.26 4.20 13.12
N MET A 58 -0.56 3.75 12.06
CA MET A 58 -0.69 2.45 11.34
C MET A 58 -0.19 2.56 9.90
N TRP A 59 1.05 2.16 9.65
CA TRP A 59 1.66 2.17 8.32
C TRP A 59 2.17 0.76 7.99
N VAL A 60 2.09 0.36 6.73
CA VAL A 60 2.80 -0.83 6.22
C VAL A 60 3.83 -0.36 5.23
N ARG A 61 5.06 -0.79 5.42
CA ARG A 61 6.11 -0.59 4.43
C ARG A 61 6.48 -1.93 3.82
N LEU A 62 6.48 -1.96 2.49
CA LEU A 62 6.88 -3.08 1.64
C LEU A 62 8.23 -2.72 1.04
N ASP A 63 9.31 -3.32 1.48
CA ASP A 63 10.66 -3.02 0.96
C ASP A 63 11.17 -4.14 0.07
N SER A 64 11.66 -3.82 -1.12
CA SER A 64 12.31 -4.79 -2.02
C SER A 64 13.81 -4.90 -1.78
N ASP A 65 14.41 -6.01 -2.21
CA ASP A 65 15.85 -6.28 -2.05
C ASP A 65 16.74 -5.22 -2.75
N ASP A 66 16.22 -4.45 -3.72
CA ASP A 66 16.96 -3.40 -4.43
C ASP A 66 16.89 -2.00 -3.78
N GLY A 67 16.21 -1.89 -2.63
CA GLY A 67 16.10 -0.66 -1.85
C GLY A 67 14.89 0.21 -2.19
N GLN A 68 14.11 -0.12 -3.23
CA GLN A 68 12.81 0.50 -3.47
C GLN A 68 11.78 0.01 -2.46
N GLY A 69 10.79 0.84 -2.13
CA GLY A 69 9.74 0.45 -1.19
C GLY A 69 8.38 1.11 -1.43
N LEU A 70 7.31 0.53 -0.90
CA LEU A 70 5.96 1.08 -0.91
C LEU A 70 5.48 1.29 0.52
N GLU A 71 5.05 2.49 0.86
CA GLU A 71 4.35 2.77 2.11
C GLU A 71 2.84 2.81 1.85
N ILE A 72 2.06 2.17 2.73
CA ILE A 72 0.60 2.19 2.75
C ILE A 72 0.15 2.73 4.11
N THR A 73 -0.64 3.80 4.09
CA THR A 73 -1.07 4.53 5.29
C THR A 73 -2.59 4.50 5.41
N ALA A 74 -3.09 4.07 6.58
CA ALA A 74 -4.53 4.01 6.87
C ALA A 74 -5.14 5.35 7.33
N ASN A 75 -4.31 6.29 7.80
CA ASN A 75 -4.71 7.55 8.46
C ASN A 75 -5.85 8.31 7.76
N ASN A 76 -6.95 8.61 8.45
CA ASN A 76 -8.13 9.32 7.93
C ASN A 76 -7.96 10.81 7.63
N ASP A 77 -6.76 11.40 7.77
CA ASP A 77 -6.61 12.81 7.41
C ASP A 77 -7.03 13.06 5.95
N THR A 78 -7.62 14.24 5.69
CA THR A 78 -8.16 14.63 4.37
C THR A 78 -7.13 14.58 3.24
N GLU A 79 -5.85 14.43 3.59
CA GLU A 79 -4.76 14.29 2.65
C GLU A 79 -4.18 12.89 2.51
N ASN A 80 -4.51 11.90 3.35
CA ASN A 80 -3.75 10.64 3.43
C ASN A 80 -4.57 9.38 3.65
N ALA A 81 -5.89 9.46 3.73
CA ALA A 81 -6.74 8.27 3.87
C ALA A 81 -6.49 7.24 2.76
N GLY A 82 -6.05 6.04 3.14
CA GLY A 82 -5.69 4.97 2.20
C GLY A 82 -4.59 5.38 1.21
N ALA A 83 -3.69 6.27 1.62
CA ALA A 83 -2.64 6.77 0.75
C ALA A 83 -1.51 5.76 0.61
N PHE A 84 -0.88 5.79 -0.56
CA PHE A 84 0.37 5.08 -0.77
C PHE A 84 1.45 5.96 -1.40
N VAL A 85 2.69 5.64 -1.04
CA VAL A 85 3.89 6.36 -1.45
C VAL A 85 4.91 5.35 -1.94
N LEU A 86 5.43 5.52 -3.16
CA LEU A 86 6.56 4.74 -3.64
C LEU A 86 7.84 5.47 -3.26
N HIS A 87 8.79 4.73 -2.72
CA HIS A 87 10.12 5.19 -2.39
C HIS A 87 11.10 4.61 -3.41
N HIS A 88 11.93 5.48 -3.99
CA HIS A 88 12.99 5.06 -4.91
C HIS A 88 14.18 4.49 -4.13
N GLU A 89 14.50 5.12 -3.00
CA GLU A 89 15.44 4.64 -2.00
C GLU A 89 14.87 4.90 -0.61
N VAL A 90 15.43 4.25 0.42
CA VAL A 90 15.02 4.46 1.83
C VAL A 90 15.12 5.94 2.19
N GLY A 91 13.98 6.60 2.38
CA GLY A 91 13.90 8.02 2.71
C GLY A 91 13.75 8.98 1.51
N GLU A 92 13.91 8.49 0.27
CA GLU A 92 13.61 9.24 -0.95
C GLU A 92 12.22 8.85 -1.49
N SER A 93 11.23 9.73 -1.30
CA SER A 93 9.89 9.48 -1.83
C SER A 93 9.74 10.00 -3.25
N TRP A 94 9.21 9.16 -4.13
CA TRP A 94 8.40 9.63 -5.24
C TRP A 94 7.04 9.96 -4.62
N GLY A 95 6.77 11.25 -4.41
CA GLY A 95 5.66 11.75 -3.59
C GLY A 95 4.30 11.05 -3.79
N LYS A 96 3.42 11.19 -2.79
CA LYS A 96 2.07 10.58 -2.67
C LYS A 96 1.45 10.24 -4.03
N ILE A 97 1.43 8.95 -4.35
CA ILE A 97 1.01 8.49 -5.67
C ILE A 97 -0.52 8.34 -5.75
N PHE A 98 -1.17 8.18 -4.60
CA PHE A 98 -2.60 7.84 -4.53
C PHE A 98 -3.17 8.01 -3.14
N ARG A 99 -4.48 8.25 -3.07
CA ARG A 99 -5.27 8.51 -1.86
C ARG A 99 -6.73 8.13 -2.12
N GLY A 100 -7.50 7.88 -1.07
CA GLY A 100 -8.96 7.79 -1.11
C GLY A 100 -9.48 6.53 -1.81
N VAL A 101 -8.80 5.40 -1.65
CA VAL A 101 -9.19 4.14 -2.30
C VAL A 101 -8.99 2.98 -1.35
N ALA A 102 -9.95 2.06 -1.40
CA ALA A 102 -9.94 0.87 -0.57
C ALA A 102 -8.83 -0.11 -0.96
N LEU A 103 -8.17 -0.65 0.06
CA LEU A 103 -7.34 -1.85 -0.04
C LEU A 103 -8.27 -3.06 0.08
N ASN A 104 -8.40 -3.83 -1.01
CA ASN A 104 -9.33 -4.96 -1.08
C ASN A 104 -8.56 -6.28 -1.07
N ARG A 105 -8.99 -7.22 -0.24
CA ARG A 105 -8.51 -8.61 -0.26
C ARG A 105 -9.00 -9.31 -1.52
N ILE A 106 -8.14 -10.05 -2.19
CA ILE A 106 -8.45 -10.95 -3.31
C ILE A 106 -7.89 -12.35 -3.04
N GLU A 107 -8.28 -13.34 -3.85
CA GLU A 107 -7.87 -14.75 -3.68
C GLU A 107 -6.35 -14.91 -3.53
N ASN A 108 -5.56 -14.19 -4.34
CA ASN A 108 -4.11 -14.29 -4.39
C ASN A 108 -3.38 -13.10 -3.76
N GLY A 109 -4.02 -12.29 -2.91
CA GLY A 109 -3.36 -11.10 -2.41
C GLY A 109 -4.25 -9.93 -2.05
N TRP A 110 -3.78 -8.73 -2.37
CA TRP A 110 -4.52 -7.48 -2.20
C TRP A 110 -4.44 -6.61 -3.45
N VAL A 111 -5.48 -5.82 -3.66
CA VAL A 111 -5.56 -4.88 -4.77
C VAL A 111 -6.05 -3.51 -4.30
N MET A 112 -5.42 -2.47 -4.84
CA MET A 112 -5.88 -1.08 -4.74
C MET A 112 -6.01 -0.53 -6.15
N GLU A 113 -7.17 0.03 -6.50
CA GLU A 113 -7.42 0.45 -7.88
C GLU A 113 -8.31 1.69 -7.98
N ASN A 114 -7.91 2.66 -8.79
CA ASN A 114 -8.77 3.75 -9.26
C ASN A 114 -8.61 3.98 -10.77
N GLU A 115 -9.15 5.08 -11.27
CA GLU A 115 -9.08 5.44 -12.69
C GLU A 115 -7.64 5.60 -13.26
N ARG A 116 -6.64 5.86 -12.40
CA ARG A 116 -5.26 6.18 -12.81
C ARG A 116 -4.28 5.02 -12.61
N ILE A 117 -4.39 4.31 -11.49
CA ILE A 117 -3.40 3.32 -11.07
C ILE A 117 -4.09 2.07 -10.52
N LYS A 118 -3.44 0.92 -10.70
CA LYS A 118 -3.73 -0.34 -10.01
C LYS A 118 -2.47 -0.82 -9.29
N ILE A 119 -2.58 -1.17 -8.03
CA ILE A 119 -1.54 -1.86 -7.25
C ILE A 119 -2.03 -3.26 -6.94
N GLU A 120 -1.20 -4.26 -7.22
CA GLU A 120 -1.41 -5.66 -6.90
C GLU A 120 -0.29 -6.10 -5.95
N ILE A 121 -0.64 -6.74 -4.84
CA ILE A 121 0.29 -7.32 -3.87
C ILE A 121 -0.01 -8.81 -3.83
N ASP A 122 0.87 -9.62 -4.41
CA ASP A 122 0.67 -11.05 -4.60
C ASP A 122 1.21 -11.85 -3.40
N LEU A 123 0.46 -12.88 -2.98
CA LEU A 123 0.82 -13.86 -1.94
C LEU A 123 1.93 -14.82 -2.39
#